data_AF-M7D357-F1
#
_entry.id   AF-M7D357-F1
#
_cell.length_a   1.000
_cell.length_b   1.000
_cell.length_c   1.000
_cell.angle_alpha   90.00
_cell.angle_beta   90.00
_cell.angle_gamma   90.00
#
_symmetry.space_group_name_H-M   'P 1'
#
loop_
_entity.id
_entity.type
_entity.pdbx_description
1 polymer ?
#
loop_
_entity_poly.entity_id
_entity_poly.type
_entity_poly.pdbx_seq_one_letter_code
_entity_poly.pdbx_strand_id
1 'polypeptide(L)'
;MVKYIGWLSVLVMVFIWGAQSVVAEELLALTPMSSDQLEHSSGKQGLPVQWQLNDAEQNAMVGNNVLSGNVTTGDNRITDHAFQNMNGIATVIQNTGNQVVIQDSTQINVLINQ
;
A
#
# COMPACT_ATOMS: atom_id res chain seq x y z
N MET A 1 75.42 -0.80 -6.09
CA MET A 1 74.11 -0.96 -5.42
C MET A 1 72.90 -0.79 -6.35
N VAL A 2 73.04 -0.81 -7.69
CA VAL A 2 71.91 -0.53 -8.63
C VAL A 2 71.29 -1.81 -9.23
N LYS A 3 71.98 -2.95 -9.21
CA LYS A 3 71.48 -4.23 -9.79
C LYS A 3 70.33 -4.87 -8.98
N TYR A 4 70.27 -4.68 -7.67
CA TYR A 4 69.23 -5.26 -6.81
C TYR A 4 67.90 -4.49 -6.85
N ILE A 5 67.91 -3.22 -7.29
CA ILE A 5 66.72 -2.39 -7.36
C ILE A 5 65.79 -2.83 -8.51
N GLY A 6 66.36 -3.22 -9.66
CA GLY A 6 65.59 -3.64 -10.83
C GLY A 6 64.88 -4.97 -10.64
N TRP A 7 65.47 -5.89 -9.88
CA TRP A 7 64.83 -7.20 -9.57
C TRP A 7 63.71 -7.04 -8.54
N LEU A 8 63.84 -6.11 -7.59
CA LEU A 8 62.78 -5.77 -6.64
C LEU A 8 61.59 -5.11 -7.35
N SER A 9 61.83 -4.22 -8.30
CA SER A 9 60.76 -3.58 -9.10
C SER A 9 59.99 -4.57 -9.98
N VAL A 10 60.68 -5.56 -10.57
CA VAL A 10 60.04 -6.61 -11.38
C VAL A 10 59.22 -7.56 -10.52
N LEU A 11 59.71 -7.95 -9.34
CA LEU A 11 58.96 -8.78 -8.39
C LEU A 11 57.70 -8.07 -7.87
N VAL A 12 57.78 -6.77 -7.58
CA VAL A 12 56.64 -5.96 -7.14
C VAL A 12 55.60 -5.79 -8.26
N MET A 13 56.02 -5.61 -9.52
CA MET A 13 55.11 -5.56 -10.67
C MET A 13 54.38 -6.88 -10.91
N VAL A 14 55.04 -8.04 -10.75
CA VAL A 14 54.41 -9.36 -10.91
C VAL A 14 53.41 -9.65 -9.78
N PHE A 15 53.69 -9.22 -8.55
CA PHE A 15 52.77 -9.38 -7.42
C PHE A 15 51.51 -8.51 -7.53
N ILE A 16 51.63 -7.30 -8.07
CA ILE A 16 50.48 -6.39 -8.23
C ILE A 16 49.57 -6.84 -9.39
N TRP A 17 50.13 -7.44 -10.46
CA TRP A 17 49.32 -7.93 -11.59
C TRP A 17 48.60 -9.26 -11.30
N GLY A 18 49.19 -10.15 -10.49
CA GLY A 18 48.58 -11.45 -10.16
C GLY A 18 47.46 -11.39 -9.12
N ALA A 19 47.44 -10.37 -8.27
CA ALA A 19 46.42 -10.25 -7.21
C ALA A 19 45.08 -9.70 -7.71
N GLN A 20 45.04 -9.01 -8.86
CA GLN A 20 43.79 -8.45 -9.40
C GLN A 20 42.96 -9.50 -10.15
N SER A 21 43.58 -10.55 -10.69
CA SER A 21 42.89 -11.62 -11.41
C SER A 21 42.08 -12.52 -10.47
N VAL A 22 42.68 -12.92 -9.34
CA VAL A 22 42.08 -13.88 -8.40
C VAL A 22 40.76 -13.38 -7.82
N VAL A 23 40.68 -12.09 -7.45
CA VAL A 23 39.46 -11.50 -6.90
C VAL A 23 38.41 -11.26 -7.99
N ALA A 24 38.84 -10.94 -9.21
CA ALA A 24 37.94 -10.77 -10.34
C ALA A 24 37.32 -12.10 -10.78
N GLU A 25 38.10 -13.18 -10.79
CA GLU A 25 37.64 -14.53 -11.12
C GLU A 25 36.71 -15.09 -10.04
N GLU A 26 36.94 -14.80 -8.76
CA GLU A 26 36.03 -15.16 -7.67
C GLU A 26 34.70 -14.40 -7.74
N LEU A 27 34.74 -13.10 -8.08
CA LEU A 27 33.53 -12.29 -8.29
C LEU A 27 32.74 -12.74 -9.54
N LEU A 28 33.43 -13.14 -10.61
CA LEU A 28 32.83 -13.68 -11.84
C LEU A 28 32.37 -15.14 -11.70
N ALA A 29 32.90 -15.87 -10.72
CA ALA A 29 32.50 -17.25 -10.42
C ALA A 29 31.26 -17.34 -9.49
N LEU A 30 30.74 -16.22 -9.00
CA LEU A 30 29.44 -16.21 -8.34
C LEU A 30 28.34 -16.59 -9.33
N THR A 31 27.56 -17.59 -8.97
CA THR A 31 26.35 -17.94 -9.72
C THR A 31 25.36 -16.78 -9.63
N PRO A 32 24.87 -16.24 -10.77
CA PRO A 32 23.85 -15.21 -10.73
C PRO A 32 22.60 -15.80 -10.06
N MET A 33 22.02 -15.05 -9.12
CA MET A 33 20.73 -15.41 -8.53
C MET A 33 19.69 -15.47 -9.64
N SER A 34 18.74 -16.42 -9.56
CA SER A 34 17.62 -16.43 -10.49
C SER A 34 16.79 -15.15 -10.35
N SER A 35 16.03 -14.79 -11.39
CA SER A 35 15.07 -13.67 -11.32
C SER A 35 14.19 -13.76 -10.08
N ASP A 36 13.71 -14.96 -9.79
CA ASP A 36 12.82 -15.24 -8.66
C ASP A 36 13.55 -15.05 -7.34
N GLN A 37 14.80 -15.55 -7.21
CA GLN A 37 15.59 -15.36 -6.00
C GLN A 37 16.02 -13.90 -5.79
N LEU A 38 16.30 -13.17 -6.87
CA LEU A 38 16.62 -11.74 -6.84
C LEU A 38 15.41 -10.92 -6.37
N GLU A 39 14.23 -11.22 -6.93
CA GLU A 39 12.96 -10.66 -6.47
C GLU A 39 12.76 -10.95 -4.99
N HIS A 40 13.03 -12.20 -4.57
CA HIS A 40 12.90 -12.67 -3.19
C HIS A 40 13.88 -12.06 -2.18
N SER A 41 15.06 -11.63 -2.66
CA SER A 41 16.15 -11.08 -1.85
C SER A 41 16.22 -9.55 -1.93
N SER A 42 15.42 -8.95 -2.82
CA SER A 42 15.33 -7.49 -2.92
C SER A 42 14.80 -6.92 -1.60
N GLY A 43 15.39 -5.83 -1.09
CA GLY A 43 14.96 -5.19 0.17
C GLY A 43 13.53 -4.61 0.17
N LYS A 44 12.76 -4.88 -0.89
CA LYS A 44 11.34 -4.56 -1.06
C LYS A 44 10.44 -5.82 -0.98
N GLN A 45 11.03 -6.99 -0.75
CA GLN A 45 10.35 -8.24 -0.48
C GLN A 45 9.45 -8.10 0.76
N GLY A 46 8.13 -8.04 0.54
CA GLY A 46 7.17 -8.35 1.61
C GLY A 46 6.87 -7.25 2.64
N LEU A 47 7.24 -5.99 2.40
CA LEU A 47 6.64 -4.87 3.14
C LEU A 47 5.68 -4.10 2.24
N PRO A 48 4.43 -4.58 2.05
CA PRO A 48 3.36 -3.71 1.62
C PRO A 48 3.07 -2.77 2.79
N VAL A 49 3.87 -1.72 2.95
CA VAL A 49 3.51 -0.64 3.86
C VAL A 49 2.43 0.19 3.16
N GLN A 50 1.26 -0.42 3.01
CA GLN A 50 0.08 0.23 2.45
C GLN A 50 -0.58 1.01 3.59
N TRP A 51 -0.13 2.24 3.79
CA TRP A 51 -0.81 3.16 4.70
C TRP A 51 -2.16 3.57 4.10
N GLN A 52 -3.25 2.94 4.54
CA GLN A 52 -4.61 3.36 4.21
C GLN A 52 -5.16 4.17 5.38
N LEU A 53 -5.05 5.50 5.27
CA LEU A 53 -5.68 6.42 6.22
C LEU A 53 -7.08 6.76 5.70
N ASN A 54 -8.07 6.52 6.56
CA ASN A 54 -9.45 6.83 6.30
C ASN A 54 -9.93 7.76 7.40
N ASP A 55 -10.39 8.95 7.00
CA ASP A 55 -10.93 9.94 7.92
C ASP A 55 -12.34 10.31 7.47
N ALA A 56 -13.25 10.37 8.43
CA ALA A 56 -14.65 10.69 8.21
C ALA A 56 -15.09 11.67 9.30
N GLU A 57 -15.02 12.95 9.00
CA GLU A 57 -15.56 13.99 9.87
C GLU A 57 -17.02 14.27 9.49
N GLN A 58 -17.91 14.19 10.46
CA GLN A 58 -19.33 14.45 10.30
C GLN A 58 -19.78 15.44 11.39
N ASN A 59 -20.14 16.65 11.00
CA ASN A 59 -20.68 17.66 11.88
C ASN A 59 -22.06 18.11 11.41
N ALA A 60 -23.04 17.94 12.30
CA ALA A 60 -24.39 18.44 12.08
C ALA A 60 -24.92 19.13 13.32
N MET A 61 -25.60 20.26 13.08
CA MET A 61 -26.38 20.96 14.07
C MET A 61 -27.84 21.00 13.63
N VAL A 62 -28.73 20.61 14.54
CA VAL A 62 -30.17 20.72 14.37
C VAL A 62 -30.67 21.60 15.49
N GLY A 63 -31.13 22.81 15.16
CA GLY A 63 -31.51 23.81 16.16
C GLY A 63 -32.66 24.69 15.68
N ASN A 64 -33.32 25.35 16.62
CA ASN A 64 -34.45 26.26 16.38
C ASN A 64 -35.62 25.64 15.61
N ASN A 65 -35.85 24.33 15.74
CA ASN A 65 -36.97 23.71 15.07
C ASN A 65 -38.27 23.92 15.85
N VAL A 66 -39.28 24.43 15.16
CA VAL A 66 -40.64 24.57 15.70
C VAL A 66 -41.57 23.79 14.77
N LEU A 67 -42.36 22.89 15.35
CA LEU A 67 -43.47 22.23 14.67
C LEU A 67 -44.76 22.85 15.20
N SER A 68 -45.67 23.24 14.30
CA SER A 68 -46.96 23.81 14.66
C SER A 68 -48.04 23.34 13.68
N GLY A 69 -49.27 23.19 14.18
CA GLY A 69 -50.40 22.64 13.42
C GLY A 69 -50.46 21.10 13.47
N ASN A 70 -51.20 20.50 12.53
CA ASN A 70 -51.31 19.05 12.42
C ASN A 70 -50.07 18.48 11.72
N VAL A 71 -49.18 17.84 12.49
CA VAL A 71 -47.97 17.21 11.97
C VAL A 71 -48.29 15.77 11.60
N THR A 72 -48.17 15.43 10.31
CA THR A 72 -48.32 14.06 9.82
C THR A 72 -47.00 13.63 9.19
N THR A 73 -46.41 12.56 9.70
CA THR A 73 -45.26 11.88 9.12
C THR A 73 -45.73 10.71 8.26
N GLY A 74 -44.90 10.28 7.31
CA GLY A 74 -45.21 9.13 6.45
C GLY A 74 -44.59 7.81 6.91
N ASP A 75 -44.68 6.81 6.04
CA ASP A 75 -44.01 5.52 6.19
C ASP A 75 -42.72 5.47 5.37
N ASN A 76 -41.67 4.91 5.96
CA ASN A 76 -40.46 4.51 5.26
C ASN A 76 -40.69 3.08 4.79
N ARG A 77 -41.10 2.87 3.54
CA ARG A 77 -41.44 1.54 3.04
C ARG A 77 -40.47 1.07 1.96
N ILE A 78 -39.66 0.10 2.31
CA ILE A 78 -38.87 -0.73 1.40
C ILE A 78 -39.68 -2.01 1.16
N THR A 79 -40.04 -2.31 -0.08
CA THR A 79 -40.97 -3.40 -0.41
C THR A 79 -40.30 -4.56 -1.13
N ASP A 80 -41.09 -5.61 -1.41
CA ASP A 80 -40.60 -6.89 -1.90
C ASP A 80 -39.64 -6.72 -3.07
N HIS A 81 -38.54 -7.47 -3.02
CA HIS A 81 -37.47 -7.44 -4.02
C HIS A 81 -36.68 -6.13 -4.13
N ALA A 82 -36.78 -5.20 -3.18
CA ALA A 82 -36.06 -3.91 -3.24
C ALA A 82 -34.54 -4.03 -3.45
N PHE A 83 -33.94 -5.14 -3.05
CA PHE A 83 -32.53 -5.43 -3.24
C PHE A 83 -32.28 -6.79 -3.89
N GLN A 84 -33.27 -7.36 -4.59
CA GLN A 84 -33.11 -8.68 -5.20
C GLN A 84 -32.03 -8.62 -6.28
N ASN A 85 -31.18 -9.64 -6.32
CA ASN A 85 -30.03 -9.76 -7.23
C ASN A 85 -28.95 -8.69 -7.05
N MET A 86 -28.93 -7.98 -5.93
CA MET A 86 -27.86 -7.02 -5.68
C MET A 86 -26.55 -7.74 -5.38
N ASN A 87 -25.50 -7.32 -6.09
CA ASN A 87 -24.11 -7.65 -5.78
C ASN A 87 -23.38 -6.34 -5.49
N GLY A 88 -22.60 -6.28 -4.41
CA GLY A 88 -21.97 -5.05 -3.94
C GLY A 88 -22.62 -4.53 -2.65
N ILE A 89 -22.63 -3.22 -2.45
CA ILE A 89 -23.04 -2.58 -1.19
C ILE A 89 -24.28 -1.72 -1.42
N ALA A 90 -25.31 -1.95 -0.60
CA ALA A 90 -26.49 -1.11 -0.51
C ALA A 90 -26.44 -0.32 0.80
N THR A 91 -26.67 0.99 0.70
CA THR A 91 -26.94 1.83 1.87
C THR A 91 -28.29 2.49 1.67
N VAL A 92 -29.21 2.25 2.60
CA VAL A 92 -30.53 2.89 2.59
C VAL A 92 -30.76 3.59 3.91
N ILE A 93 -31.03 4.88 3.80
CA ILE A 93 -31.31 5.73 4.94
C ILE A 93 -32.62 6.43 4.65
N GLN A 94 -33.60 6.20 5.51
CA GLN A 94 -34.91 6.80 5.36
C GLN A 94 -35.35 7.47 6.64
N ASN A 95 -35.97 8.64 6.50
CA ASN A 95 -36.56 9.37 7.60
C ASN A 95 -37.87 10.01 7.15
N THR A 96 -38.98 9.62 7.77
CA THR A 96 -40.29 10.21 7.51
C THR A 96 -40.66 11.31 8.48
N GLY A 97 -39.76 11.61 9.42
CA GLY A 97 -39.94 12.62 10.44
C GLY A 97 -39.62 14.02 9.93
N ASN A 98 -39.91 14.99 10.79
CA ASN A 98 -39.44 16.36 10.63
C ASN A 98 -38.22 16.57 11.52
N GLN A 99 -37.42 17.59 11.24
CA GLN A 99 -36.32 18.03 12.12
C GLN A 99 -35.20 16.99 12.26
N VAL A 100 -34.96 16.20 11.21
CA VAL A 100 -33.95 15.15 11.23
C VAL A 100 -32.76 15.57 10.40
N VAL A 101 -31.59 15.58 11.03
CA VAL A 101 -30.32 15.53 10.31
C VAL A 101 -29.86 14.09 10.22
N ILE A 102 -29.42 13.71 9.03
CA ILE A 102 -28.84 12.42 8.77
C ILE A 102 -27.42 12.66 8.29
N GLN A 103 -26.48 12.02 8.98
CA GLN A 103 -25.09 11.96 8.57
C GLN A 103 -24.74 10.49 8.41
N ASP A 104 -24.36 10.11 7.20
CA ASP A 104 -23.86 8.78 6.89
C ASP A 104 -22.57 8.88 6.10
N SER A 105 -21.65 7.97 6.38
CA SER A 105 -20.36 7.87 5.70
C SER A 105 -20.06 6.39 5.50
N THR A 106 -19.97 6.00 4.23
CA THR A 106 -19.58 4.64 3.85
C THR A 106 -18.18 4.72 3.22
N GLN A 107 -17.17 4.19 3.91
CA GLN A 107 -15.79 4.13 3.42
C GLN A 107 -15.40 2.68 3.12
N ILE A 108 -14.97 2.44 1.88
CA ILE A 108 -14.62 1.10 1.39
C ILE A 108 -13.17 1.13 0.90
N ASN A 109 -12.33 0.31 1.54
CA ASN A 109 -10.95 0.12 1.13
C ASN A 109 -10.79 -1.30 0.62
N VAL A 110 -10.40 -1.44 -0.65
CA VAL A 110 -10.13 -2.75 -1.26
C VAL A 110 -8.67 -2.78 -1.66
N LEU A 111 -7.94 -3.75 -1.08
CA LEU A 111 -6.59 -4.10 -1.51
C LEU A 111 -6.65 -5.51 -2.10
N ILE A 112 -6.22 -5.64 -3.35
CA ILE A 112 -6.12 -6.93 -4.03
C ILE A 112 -4.63 -7.23 -4.20
N ASN A 113 -4.12 -8.17 -3.41
CA ASN A 113 -2.81 -8.77 -3.63
C ASN A 113 -3.01 -9.96 -4.56
N GLN A 114 -2.40 -9.94 -5.74
CA GLN A 114 -2.27 -11.10 -6.62
C GLN A 114 -0.89 -11.71 -6.45
#